data_AF-U5F7M4-F1
#
_entry.id   AF-U5F7M4-F1
#
_cell.length_a   1.000
_cell.length_b   1.000
_cell.length_c   1.000
_cell.angle_alpha   90.00
_cell.angle_beta   90.00
_cell.angle_gamma   90.00
#
_symmetry.space_group_name_H-M   'P 1'
#
loop_
_entity.id
_entity.type
_entity.pdbx_description
1 polymer ?
#
loop_
_entity_poly.entity_id
_entity_poly.type
_entity_poly.pdbx_seq_one_letter_code
_entity_poly.pdbx_strand_id
1 'polypeptide(L)'
;MITFDNLIIPTLKILYEMNKEMSIKEIDKVLIAYVGENACNLSQMHNSKQTEFSYRAAWARTYLKKFGLIENPKQGCWIIAKDYDGEELSAREIVDGVRSNQVYMPASKIESFDIAKNNETYINDLSKNYREHNICLFLGAGFSMAANMPSWEQLIAKFLVSRFKDETNEAIAEEELSDLIEIAKLNGESSPIMQTRFLKQNIEPEKYIELLKAAIYQKEANINNALFASLISLIRDGNIIRIKDIITFNFDDLLEKKFKQKSISYESFTQKTYLNKSKNHDKNNVEIYHVHGYIEEDMSPDEIDLDDIIFSEEEYHKVYNDPFNWSNMKQVNALRENICLFIGCSLSDPNMRRLLDIVHSKSATRHFAIMKKENIQLPPSIEKGQRSYQLYENFHLHNRNDYFDSLGINVIWVDDFDEIPEVLRNIKNHYER
;
A
#
# COMPACT_ATOMS: atom_id res chain seq x y z
N MET A 1 34.85 26.37 4.70
CA MET A 1 34.02 26.57 5.91
C MET A 1 33.34 25.23 6.19
N ILE A 2 33.42 24.71 7.41
CA ILE A 2 32.95 23.34 7.71
C ILE A 2 31.43 23.22 7.58
N THR A 3 30.91 22.31 6.79
CA THR A 3 29.44 22.08 6.73
C THR A 3 29.02 21.07 7.79
N PHE A 4 27.70 20.92 8.00
CA PHE A 4 27.20 19.90 8.94
C PHE A 4 27.55 18.48 8.46
N ASP A 5 27.57 18.24 7.14
CA ASP A 5 27.91 16.93 6.55
C ASP A 5 29.32 16.49 6.93
N ASN A 6 30.26 17.44 7.02
CA ASN A 6 31.63 17.17 7.45
C ASN A 6 31.72 16.72 8.92
N LEU A 7 30.70 17.02 9.73
CA LEU A 7 30.66 16.67 11.16
C LEU A 7 29.91 15.37 11.44
N ILE A 8 29.17 14.80 10.48
CA ILE A 8 28.39 13.57 10.66
C ILE A 8 29.28 12.40 11.09
N ILE A 9 30.26 12.04 10.25
CA ILE A 9 31.13 10.88 10.51
C ILE A 9 32.02 11.07 11.76
N PRO A 10 32.67 12.22 11.97
CA PRO A 10 33.39 12.47 13.22
C PRO A 10 32.50 12.30 14.47
N THR A 11 31.27 12.80 14.44
CA THR A 11 30.33 12.68 15.58
C THR A 11 29.97 11.22 15.84
N LEU A 12 29.70 10.44 14.79
CA LEU A 12 29.39 9.02 14.90
C LEU A 12 30.55 8.24 15.50
N LYS A 13 31.78 8.45 14.99
CA LYS A 13 32.99 7.80 15.49
C LYS A 13 33.23 8.09 16.96
N ILE A 14 33.10 9.36 17.38
CA ILE A 14 33.26 9.75 18.79
C ILE A 14 32.29 8.99 19.69
N LEU A 15 31.00 8.94 19.33
CA LEU A 15 29.99 8.25 20.14
C LEU A 15 30.18 6.73 20.15
N TYR A 16 30.61 6.16 19.02
CA TYR A 16 30.91 4.74 18.90
C TYR A 16 32.14 4.33 19.75
N GLU A 17 33.24 5.07 19.64
CA GLU A 17 34.48 4.80 20.39
C GLU A 17 34.30 5.00 21.90
N MET A 18 33.55 6.04 22.31
CA MET A 18 33.29 6.31 23.72
C MET A 18 32.29 5.33 24.34
N ASN A 19 31.37 4.79 23.53
CA ASN A 19 30.34 3.81 23.88
C ASN A 19 29.63 4.10 25.21
N LYS A 20 29.28 5.37 25.45
CA LYS A 20 28.61 5.85 26.67
C LYS A 20 27.75 7.08 26.37
N GLU A 21 26.84 7.41 27.28
CA GLU A 21 26.10 8.67 27.22
C GLU A 21 27.07 9.86 27.29
N MET A 22 26.95 10.79 26.35
CA MET A 22 27.72 12.03 26.30
C MET A 22 26.80 13.24 26.17
N SER A 23 27.10 14.30 26.93
CA SER A 23 26.42 15.58 26.80
C SER A 23 26.87 16.35 25.55
N ILE A 24 26.04 17.28 25.07
CA ILE A 24 26.40 18.17 23.94
C ILE A 24 27.76 18.85 24.16
N LYS A 25 28.06 19.29 25.39
CA LYS A 25 29.33 19.96 25.71
C LYS A 25 30.54 19.03 25.57
N GLU A 26 30.39 17.77 25.97
CA GLU A 26 31.47 16.78 25.84
C GLU A 26 31.69 16.42 24.38
N ILE A 27 30.62 16.21 23.61
CA ILE A 27 30.67 15.90 22.17
C ILE A 27 31.32 17.07 21.41
N ASP A 28 30.86 18.30 21.62
CA ASP A 28 31.39 19.48 20.93
C ASP A 28 32.88 19.68 21.26
N LYS A 29 33.30 19.44 22.52
CA LYS A 29 34.72 19.53 22.91
C LYS A 29 35.59 18.53 22.17
N VAL A 30 35.16 17.27 22.06
CA VAL A 30 35.91 16.23 21.35
C VAL A 30 35.90 16.48 19.84
N LEU A 31 34.76 16.92 19.28
CA LEU A 31 34.66 17.29 17.87
C LEU A 31 35.61 18.43 17.50
N ILE A 32 35.68 19.48 18.33
CA ILE A 32 36.60 20.61 18.09
C ILE A 32 38.05 20.12 18.08
N ALA A 33 38.43 19.25 19.00
CA ALA A 33 39.78 18.67 19.04
C ALA A 33 40.07 17.78 17.82
N TYR A 34 39.08 17.01 17.36
CA TYR A 34 39.19 16.14 16.20
C TYR A 34 39.33 16.92 14.88
N VAL A 35 38.55 17.98 14.74
CA VAL A 35 38.45 18.79 13.51
C VAL A 35 39.52 19.88 13.43
N GLY A 36 39.98 20.37 14.58
CA GLY A 36 40.91 21.49 14.71
C GLY A 36 40.21 22.84 14.88
N GLU A 37 40.61 23.59 15.90
CA GLU A 37 39.97 24.86 16.31
C GLU A 37 39.85 25.90 15.18
N ASN A 38 40.89 25.99 14.32
CA ASN A 38 40.92 26.92 13.19
C ASN A 38 39.84 26.62 12.15
N ALA A 39 39.48 25.35 11.95
CA ALA A 39 38.44 24.95 11.00
C ALA A 39 37.02 25.17 11.55
N CYS A 40 36.86 25.18 12.87
CA CYS A 40 35.58 25.35 13.55
C CYS A 40 35.09 26.81 13.60
N ASN A 41 35.97 27.80 13.42
CA ASN A 41 35.65 29.24 13.44
C ASN A 41 34.70 29.62 14.60
N LEU A 42 35.10 29.31 15.83
CA LEU A 42 34.26 29.41 17.03
C LEU A 42 33.81 30.85 17.37
N SER A 43 34.42 31.86 16.77
CA SER A 43 34.01 33.28 16.85
C SER A 43 32.76 33.60 16.04
N GLN A 44 32.39 32.76 15.06
CA GLN A 44 31.21 32.98 14.23
C GLN A 44 29.95 32.54 14.99
N MET A 45 29.12 33.51 15.34
CA MET A 45 27.84 33.27 16.00
C MET A 45 26.74 33.00 14.97
N HIS A 46 25.93 31.97 15.22
CA HIS A 46 24.70 31.72 14.46
C HIS A 46 23.55 32.60 14.97
N ASN A 47 23.47 32.74 16.29
CA ASN A 47 22.56 33.64 16.99
C ASN A 47 23.19 34.07 18.33
N SER A 48 22.46 34.84 19.14
CA SER A 48 22.95 35.34 20.44
C SER A 48 23.28 34.25 21.48
N LYS A 49 22.92 32.98 21.23
CA LYS A 49 23.04 31.87 22.19
C LYS A 49 23.95 30.74 21.73
N GLN A 50 24.27 30.62 20.44
CA GLN A 50 25.07 29.50 19.91
C GLN A 50 25.97 29.91 18.74
N THR A 51 27.13 29.24 18.65
CA THR A 51 28.05 29.38 17.52
C THR A 51 27.53 28.65 16.29
N GLU A 52 27.99 29.07 15.11
CA GLU A 52 27.70 28.40 13.84
C GLU A 52 28.19 26.94 13.85
N PHE A 53 29.32 26.68 14.51
CA PHE A 53 29.80 25.31 14.73
C PHE A 53 28.82 24.46 15.56
N SER A 54 28.36 24.98 16.71
CA SER A 54 27.45 24.22 17.57
C SER A 54 26.10 23.98 16.88
N TYR A 55 25.64 24.94 16.06
CA TYR A 55 24.47 24.77 15.20
C TYR A 55 24.66 23.64 14.16
N ARG A 56 25.82 23.59 13.48
CA ARG A 56 26.13 22.54 12.50
C ARG A 56 26.32 21.16 13.17
N ALA A 57 26.96 21.11 14.33
CA ALA A 57 27.08 19.90 15.13
C ALA A 57 25.71 19.40 15.61
N ALA A 58 24.77 20.30 15.91
CA ALA A 58 23.39 19.95 16.24
C ALA A 58 22.66 19.30 15.05
N TRP A 59 22.87 19.80 13.83
CA TRP A 59 22.34 19.16 12.61
C TRP A 59 22.95 17.79 12.35
N ALA A 60 24.27 17.63 12.51
CA ALA A 60 24.92 16.32 12.39
C ALA A 60 24.31 15.28 13.34
N ARG A 61 24.13 15.63 14.63
CA ARG A 61 23.43 14.77 15.60
C ARG A 61 21.98 14.49 15.21
N THR A 62 21.27 15.48 14.69
CA THR A 62 19.87 15.32 14.25
C THR A 62 19.76 14.32 13.10
N TYR A 63 20.66 14.40 12.11
CA TYR A 63 20.69 13.44 10.99
C TYR A 63 21.07 12.05 11.45
N LEU A 64 22.11 11.90 12.29
CA LEU A 64 22.47 10.61 12.88
C LEU A 64 21.32 9.98 13.66
N LYS A 65 20.55 10.81 14.40
CA LYS A 65 19.34 10.35 15.12
C LYS A 65 18.25 9.88 14.18
N LYS A 66 17.94 10.69 13.16
CA LYS A 66 16.89 10.38 12.19
C LYS A 66 17.21 9.13 11.40
N PHE A 67 18.49 8.93 11.08
CA PHE A 67 18.97 7.70 10.46
C PHE A 67 19.09 6.55 11.45
N GLY A 68 18.83 6.72 12.76
CA GLY A 68 18.83 5.60 13.72
C GLY A 68 20.21 5.15 14.24
N LEU A 69 21.29 5.89 13.97
CA LEU A 69 22.64 5.54 14.40
C LEU A 69 22.95 5.95 15.85
N ILE A 70 22.24 6.96 16.37
CA ILE A 70 22.42 7.46 17.73
C ILE A 70 21.05 7.71 18.38
N GLU A 71 21.01 7.59 19.70
CA GLU A 71 19.82 7.83 20.50
C GLU A 71 19.98 9.09 21.36
N ASN A 72 18.85 9.69 21.72
CA ASN A 72 18.78 10.84 22.63
C ASN A 72 17.92 10.44 23.84
N PRO A 73 18.50 9.72 24.82
CA PRO A 73 17.74 9.17 25.94
C PRO A 73 17.21 10.27 26.88
N LYS A 74 17.95 11.38 26.98
CA LYS A 74 17.61 12.55 27.81
C LYS A 74 18.00 13.82 27.09
N GLN A 75 17.22 14.88 27.28
CA GLN A 75 17.46 16.16 26.64
C GLN A 75 18.93 16.62 26.81
N GLY A 76 19.64 16.74 25.69
CA GLY A 76 21.03 17.20 25.66
C GLY A 76 22.08 16.11 25.85
N CYS A 77 21.68 14.85 26.01
CA CYS A 77 22.56 13.69 26.06
C CYS A 77 22.33 12.78 24.84
N TRP A 78 23.42 12.21 24.33
CA TRP A 78 23.43 11.35 23.16
C TRP A 78 24.26 10.10 23.43
N ILE A 79 23.86 8.98 22.86
CA ILE A 79 24.58 7.70 22.95
C ILE A 79 24.48 7.00 21.59
N ILE A 80 25.43 6.11 21.30
CA ILE A 80 25.32 5.24 20.13
C ILE A 80 24.08 4.33 20.23
N ALA A 81 23.37 4.13 19.12
CA ALA A 81 22.25 3.20 19.08
C ALA A 81 22.75 1.77 19.28
N LYS A 82 21.98 0.94 20.00
CA LYS A 82 22.36 -0.46 20.28
C LYS A 82 22.53 -1.32 19.03
N ASP A 83 21.85 -0.92 17.95
CA ASP A 83 21.78 -1.67 16.71
C ASP A 83 22.89 -1.30 15.72
N TYR A 84 23.71 -0.28 16.02
CA TYR A 84 24.87 0.06 15.20
C TYR A 84 26.06 -0.85 15.52
N ASP A 85 26.54 -1.59 14.52
CA ASP A 85 27.61 -2.59 14.65
C ASP A 85 28.99 -2.07 14.22
N GLY A 86 29.11 -0.77 13.95
CA GLY A 86 30.37 -0.14 13.54
C GLY A 86 30.63 -0.16 12.04
N GLU A 87 29.61 -0.45 11.23
CA GLU A 87 29.70 -0.40 9.76
C GLU A 87 30.26 0.94 9.25
N GLU A 88 31.18 0.87 8.28
CA GLU A 88 31.72 2.07 7.65
C GLU A 88 30.68 2.73 6.74
N LEU A 89 30.15 3.87 7.18
CA LEU A 89 29.18 4.67 6.44
C LEU A 89 29.81 5.98 5.96
N SER A 90 29.35 6.48 4.82
CA SER A 90 29.67 7.81 4.32
C SER A 90 28.63 8.84 4.78
N ALA A 91 29.06 10.11 4.88
CA ALA A 91 28.14 11.21 5.21
C ALA A 91 27.01 11.35 4.16
N ARG A 92 27.31 11.02 2.89
CA ARG A 92 26.34 11.10 1.80
C ARG A 92 25.22 10.07 1.97
N GLU A 93 25.54 8.82 2.30
CA GLU A 93 24.55 7.77 2.54
C GLU A 93 23.59 8.16 3.67
N ILE A 94 24.12 8.71 4.78
CA ILE A 94 23.30 9.15 5.91
C ILE A 94 22.38 10.32 5.50
N VAL A 95 22.89 11.28 4.73
CA VAL A 95 22.09 12.44 4.28
C VAL A 95 21.00 12.03 3.30
N ASP A 96 21.33 11.19 2.31
CA ASP A 96 20.39 10.70 1.30
C ASP A 96 19.33 9.80 1.97
N GLY A 97 19.74 8.96 2.92
CA GLY A 97 18.85 8.14 3.74
C GLY A 97 17.85 8.97 4.55
N VAL A 98 18.33 9.97 5.31
CA VAL A 98 17.44 10.85 6.09
C VAL A 98 16.47 11.64 5.19
N ARG A 99 16.92 12.09 4.02
CA ARG A 99 16.07 12.82 3.05
C ARG A 99 15.02 11.93 2.40
N SER A 100 15.28 10.64 2.30
CA SER A 100 14.35 9.63 1.81
C SER A 100 13.57 8.92 2.92
N ASN A 101 13.63 9.43 4.18
CA ASN A 101 13.02 8.83 5.37
C ASN A 101 13.45 7.36 5.63
N GLN A 102 14.66 6.99 5.22
CA GLN A 102 15.26 5.69 5.55
C GLN A 102 15.89 5.70 6.93
N VAL A 103 15.81 4.56 7.61
CA VAL A 103 16.46 4.29 8.91
C VAL A 103 17.60 3.30 8.67
N TYR A 104 18.67 3.43 9.46
CA TYR A 104 19.83 2.55 9.43
C TYR A 104 19.44 1.14 9.84
N MET A 105 19.93 0.18 9.05
CA MET A 105 19.89 -1.24 9.39
C MET A 105 21.28 -1.84 9.16
N PRO A 106 21.89 -2.49 10.16
CA PRO A 106 23.23 -3.05 10.01
C PRO A 106 23.23 -4.21 9.02
N ALA A 107 24.26 -4.28 8.18
CA ALA A 107 24.42 -5.36 7.20
C ALA A 107 24.37 -6.77 7.84
N SER A 108 24.77 -6.90 9.09
CA SER A 108 24.71 -8.15 9.87
C SER A 108 23.30 -8.57 10.30
N LYS A 109 22.36 -7.62 10.43
CA LYS A 109 20.92 -7.88 10.65
C LYS A 109 20.11 -7.86 9.35
N ILE A 110 20.74 -7.64 8.20
CA ILE A 110 20.20 -8.12 6.94
C ILE A 110 20.32 -9.65 6.98
N GLU A 111 19.52 -10.28 7.86
CA GLU A 111 19.20 -11.70 7.71
C GLU A 111 18.73 -11.89 6.27
N SER A 112 19.08 -13.03 5.66
CA SER A 112 18.44 -13.40 4.41
C SER A 112 16.93 -13.33 4.66
N PHE A 113 16.26 -12.35 4.06
CA PHE A 113 14.81 -12.21 4.16
C PHE A 113 14.22 -13.45 3.49
N ASP A 114 13.98 -14.48 4.30
CA ASP A 114 13.48 -15.75 3.83
C ASP A 114 11.98 -15.61 3.64
N ILE A 115 11.64 -15.14 2.45
CA ILE A 115 10.26 -14.93 1.99
C ILE A 115 9.44 -16.21 2.20
N ALA A 116 10.02 -17.38 1.94
CA ALA A 116 9.29 -18.64 2.05
C ALA A 116 8.91 -18.91 3.51
N LYS A 117 9.86 -18.73 4.44
CA LYS A 117 9.62 -18.89 5.87
C LYS A 117 8.62 -17.85 6.41
N ASN A 118 8.71 -16.60 5.96
CA ASN A 118 7.76 -15.55 6.36
C ASN A 118 6.36 -15.83 5.83
N ASN A 119 6.24 -16.19 4.55
CA ASN A 119 4.98 -16.59 3.93
C ASN A 119 4.35 -17.77 4.68
N GLU A 120 5.13 -18.80 5.03
CA GLU A 120 4.64 -19.94 5.80
C GLU A 120 4.12 -19.51 7.18
N THR A 121 4.84 -18.64 7.87
CA THR A 121 4.43 -18.08 9.17
C THR A 121 3.12 -17.31 9.04
N TYR A 122 3.01 -16.40 8.06
CA TYR A 122 1.82 -15.61 7.82
C TYR A 122 0.62 -16.45 7.39
N ILE A 123 0.82 -17.48 6.57
CA ILE A 123 -0.23 -18.43 6.17
C ILE A 123 -0.72 -19.21 7.39
N ASN A 124 0.18 -19.65 8.28
CA ASN A 124 -0.19 -20.34 9.52
C ASN A 124 -1.01 -19.44 10.46
N ASP A 125 -0.59 -18.19 10.62
CA ASP A 125 -1.33 -17.21 11.42
C ASP A 125 -2.71 -16.90 10.82
N LEU A 126 -2.80 -16.70 9.50
CA LEU A 126 -4.08 -16.57 8.80
C LEU A 126 -4.98 -17.78 8.99
N SER A 127 -4.43 -18.99 8.88
CA SER A 127 -5.16 -20.24 9.07
C SER A 127 -5.74 -20.36 10.48
N LYS A 128 -4.99 -19.90 11.50
CA LYS A 128 -5.48 -19.83 12.87
C LYS A 128 -6.64 -18.86 13.02
N ASN A 129 -6.53 -17.66 12.46
CA ASN A 129 -7.59 -16.64 12.55
C ASN A 129 -8.83 -16.99 11.71
N TYR A 130 -8.63 -17.73 10.62
CA TYR A 130 -9.72 -18.31 9.84
C TYR A 130 -10.56 -19.31 10.68
N ARG A 131 -9.94 -20.03 11.63
CA ARG A 131 -10.66 -20.92 12.58
C ARG A 131 -11.65 -20.15 13.45
N GLU A 132 -11.33 -18.92 13.80
CA GLU A 132 -12.09 -18.09 14.74
C GLU A 132 -13.20 -17.27 14.05
N HIS A 133 -13.43 -17.46 12.74
CA HIS A 133 -14.42 -16.71 11.93
C HIS A 133 -14.22 -15.19 11.95
N ASN A 134 -12.98 -14.73 12.15
CA ASN A 134 -12.67 -13.32 12.33
C ASN A 134 -12.00 -12.68 11.09
N ILE A 135 -12.25 -13.21 9.90
CA ILE A 135 -11.64 -12.71 8.66
C ILE A 135 -12.64 -11.89 7.85
N CYS A 136 -12.20 -10.70 7.43
CA CYS A 136 -12.89 -9.85 6.46
C CYS A 136 -12.06 -9.76 5.17
N LEU A 137 -12.69 -9.91 4.01
CA LEU A 137 -11.99 -9.81 2.73
C LEU A 137 -12.02 -8.39 2.20
N PHE A 138 -10.89 -7.95 1.65
CA PHE A 138 -10.79 -6.73 0.87
C PHE A 138 -10.39 -7.11 -0.55
N LEU A 139 -11.26 -6.81 -1.52
CA LEU A 139 -11.08 -7.18 -2.92
C LEU A 139 -10.83 -5.93 -3.76
N GLY A 140 -9.70 -5.91 -4.46
CA GLY A 140 -9.34 -4.83 -5.40
C GLY A 140 -9.42 -5.28 -6.85
N ALA A 141 -9.06 -4.37 -7.76
CA ALA A 141 -9.20 -4.58 -9.20
C ALA A 141 -8.44 -5.81 -9.71
N GLY A 142 -7.33 -6.19 -9.05
CA GLY A 142 -6.57 -7.40 -9.40
C GLY A 142 -7.38 -8.69 -9.29
N PHE A 143 -8.41 -8.75 -8.43
CA PHE A 143 -9.33 -9.88 -8.37
C PHE A 143 -10.19 -9.97 -9.63
N SER A 144 -10.80 -8.86 -10.04
CA SER A 144 -11.63 -8.78 -11.24
C SER A 144 -10.82 -8.95 -12.54
N MET A 145 -9.54 -8.56 -12.54
CA MET A 145 -8.62 -8.81 -13.66
C MET A 145 -8.46 -10.29 -13.98
N ALA A 146 -8.48 -11.18 -12.98
CA ALA A 146 -8.45 -12.62 -13.21
C ALA A 146 -9.67 -13.14 -14.00
N ALA A 147 -10.73 -12.34 -14.08
CA ALA A 147 -11.95 -12.61 -14.84
C ALA A 147 -12.09 -11.70 -16.08
N ASN A 148 -10.99 -11.15 -16.61
CA ASN A 148 -10.91 -10.29 -17.80
C ASN A 148 -11.42 -8.85 -17.63
N MET A 149 -11.65 -8.37 -16.40
CA MET A 149 -11.97 -6.96 -16.17
C MET A 149 -10.71 -6.08 -16.22
N PRO A 150 -10.84 -4.78 -16.53
CA PRO A 150 -9.70 -3.88 -16.55
C PRO A 150 -9.13 -3.61 -15.15
N SER A 151 -7.83 -3.33 -15.07
CA SER A 151 -7.25 -2.64 -13.91
C SER A 151 -7.82 -1.22 -13.77
N TRP A 152 -7.62 -0.56 -12.63
CA TRP A 152 -8.05 0.84 -12.44
C TRP A 152 -7.48 1.79 -13.51
N GLU A 153 -6.19 1.69 -13.80
CA GLU A 153 -5.52 2.48 -14.84
C GLU A 153 -6.06 2.15 -16.24
N GLN A 154 -6.32 0.86 -16.51
CA GLN A 154 -6.91 0.44 -17.77
C GLN A 154 -8.35 0.95 -17.91
N LEU A 155 -9.12 0.99 -16.82
CA LEU A 155 -10.50 1.48 -16.82
C LEU A 155 -10.54 2.98 -17.17
N ILE A 156 -9.68 3.79 -16.55
CA ILE A 156 -9.55 5.22 -16.86
C ILE A 156 -9.15 5.42 -18.32
N ALA A 157 -8.10 4.73 -18.78
CA ALA A 157 -7.62 4.85 -20.15
C ALA A 157 -8.70 4.45 -21.17
N LYS A 158 -9.41 3.34 -20.92
CA LYS A 158 -10.53 2.91 -21.78
C LYS A 158 -11.66 3.92 -21.80
N PHE A 159 -12.07 4.43 -20.64
CA PHE A 159 -13.12 5.44 -20.55
C PHE A 159 -12.75 6.69 -21.35
N LEU A 160 -11.51 7.19 -21.22
CA LEU A 160 -11.02 8.34 -21.98
C LEU A 160 -11.07 8.11 -23.49
N VAL A 161 -10.65 6.94 -23.95
CA VAL A 161 -10.68 6.59 -25.39
C VAL A 161 -12.11 6.43 -25.90
N SER A 162 -12.99 5.78 -25.12
CA SER A 162 -14.41 5.66 -25.47
C SER A 162 -15.09 7.02 -25.55
N ARG A 163 -14.74 7.95 -24.65
CA ARG A 163 -15.21 9.34 -24.69
C ARG A 163 -14.66 10.09 -25.90
N PHE A 164 -13.37 9.96 -26.21
CA PHE A 164 -12.78 10.58 -27.40
C PHE A 164 -13.51 10.15 -28.67
N LYS A 165 -13.78 8.85 -28.82
CA LYS A 165 -14.53 8.30 -29.95
C LYS A 165 -15.94 8.91 -30.07
N ASP A 166 -16.61 9.11 -28.94
CA ASP A 166 -17.95 9.69 -28.90
C ASP A 166 -17.95 11.19 -29.26
N GLU A 167 -16.97 11.95 -28.77
CA GLU A 167 -16.83 13.38 -29.03
C GLU A 167 -16.35 13.70 -30.47
N THR A 168 -15.44 12.90 -31.03
CA THR A 168 -14.91 13.12 -32.39
C THR A 168 -15.72 12.44 -33.48
N ASN A 169 -16.55 11.46 -33.11
CA ASN A 169 -17.29 10.60 -34.03
C ASN A 169 -16.38 9.88 -35.05
N GLU A 170 -15.10 9.68 -34.71
CA GLU A 170 -14.13 9.00 -35.57
C GLU A 170 -14.28 7.48 -35.51
N ALA A 171 -14.18 6.84 -36.68
CA ALA A 171 -14.14 5.39 -36.78
C ALA A 171 -12.72 4.89 -36.50
N ILE A 172 -12.43 4.62 -35.23
CA ILE A 172 -11.15 4.09 -34.76
C ILE A 172 -11.11 2.57 -34.98
N ALA A 173 -10.08 2.07 -35.68
CA ALA A 173 -9.86 0.63 -35.86
C ALA A 173 -9.40 -0.04 -34.54
N GLU A 174 -9.53 -1.37 -34.42
CA GLU A 174 -9.17 -2.09 -33.18
C GLU A 174 -7.67 -2.03 -32.84
N GLU A 175 -6.81 -1.94 -33.86
CA GLU A 175 -5.37 -1.71 -33.72
C GLU A 175 -5.08 -0.30 -33.17
N GLU A 176 -5.69 0.74 -33.75
CA GLU A 176 -5.56 2.12 -33.29
C GLU A 176 -6.14 2.34 -31.88
N LEU A 177 -7.20 1.59 -31.52
CA LEU A 177 -7.77 1.61 -30.19
C LEU A 177 -6.76 1.15 -29.14
N SER A 178 -5.99 0.11 -29.46
CA SER A 178 -4.94 -0.42 -28.58
C SER A 178 -3.82 0.60 -28.40
N ASP A 179 -3.40 1.24 -29.49
CA ASP A 179 -2.38 2.30 -29.48
C ASP A 179 -2.85 3.50 -28.65
N LEU A 180 -4.10 3.96 -28.82
CA LEU A 180 -4.66 5.07 -28.05
C LEU A 180 -4.75 4.76 -26.55
N ILE A 181 -5.10 3.53 -26.16
CA ILE A 181 -5.10 3.11 -24.76
C ILE A 181 -3.68 3.14 -24.19
N GLU A 182 -2.67 2.73 -24.96
CA GLU A 182 -1.28 2.79 -24.53
C GLU A 182 -0.77 4.24 -24.40
N ILE A 183 -1.09 5.09 -25.37
CA ILE A 183 -0.80 6.53 -25.34
C ILE A 183 -1.45 7.17 -24.12
N ALA A 184 -2.72 6.87 -23.84
CA ALA A 184 -3.44 7.42 -22.68
C ALA A 184 -2.79 7.00 -21.35
N LYS A 185 -2.32 5.75 -21.24
CA LYS A 185 -1.60 5.28 -20.04
C LYS A 185 -0.26 5.98 -19.86
N LEU A 186 0.52 6.16 -20.93
CA LEU A 186 1.85 6.77 -20.87
C LEU A 186 1.80 8.28 -20.60
N ASN A 187 0.73 8.95 -21.03
CA ASN A 187 0.52 10.39 -20.82
C ASN A 187 -0.39 10.70 -19.61
N GLY A 188 -0.70 9.70 -18.79
CA GLY A 188 -1.44 9.89 -17.57
C GLY A 188 -0.68 10.77 -16.57
N GLU A 189 -1.40 11.59 -15.80
CA GLU A 189 -0.80 12.31 -14.67
C GLU A 189 -0.23 11.36 -13.62
N SER A 190 0.66 11.89 -12.76
CA SER A 190 1.40 11.14 -11.72
C SER A 190 0.54 10.29 -10.77
N SER A 191 -0.77 10.57 -10.67
CA SER A 191 -1.75 9.76 -9.94
C SER A 191 -2.93 9.42 -10.85
N PRO A 192 -3.38 8.14 -10.92
CA PRO A 192 -4.58 7.77 -11.66
C PRO A 192 -5.82 8.57 -11.24
N ILE A 193 -5.93 8.97 -9.96
CA ILE A 193 -7.07 9.74 -9.45
C ILE A 193 -7.08 11.16 -10.04
N MET A 194 -5.93 11.81 -10.25
CA MET A 194 -5.91 13.16 -10.81
C MET A 194 -6.39 13.18 -12.28
N GLN A 195 -6.11 12.11 -13.03
CA GLN A 195 -6.63 11.94 -14.40
C GLN A 195 -8.16 11.90 -14.43
N THR A 196 -8.80 11.53 -13.32
CA THR A 196 -10.26 11.41 -13.27
C THR A 196 -11.01 12.74 -13.18
N ARG A 197 -10.31 13.87 -12.95
CA ARG A 197 -10.92 15.21 -12.81
C ARG A 197 -11.70 15.65 -14.04
N PHE A 198 -11.22 15.27 -15.22
CA PHE A 198 -11.84 15.64 -16.48
C PHE A 198 -12.99 14.71 -16.86
N LEU A 199 -13.11 13.53 -16.24
CA LEU A 199 -14.03 12.47 -16.70
C LEU A 199 -15.50 12.86 -16.64
N LYS A 200 -15.89 13.68 -15.65
CA LYS A 200 -17.27 14.19 -15.50
C LYS A 200 -17.52 15.56 -16.15
N GLN A 201 -16.49 16.20 -16.72
CA GLN A 201 -16.67 17.53 -17.34
C GLN A 201 -17.33 17.41 -18.71
N ASN A 202 -18.35 18.23 -19.00
CA ASN A 202 -18.99 18.33 -20.32
C ASN A 202 -19.56 17.02 -20.89
N ILE A 203 -20.02 16.11 -20.03
CA ILE A 203 -20.68 14.86 -20.44
C ILE A 203 -22.03 14.74 -19.74
N GLU A 204 -23.05 14.31 -20.48
CA GLU A 204 -24.36 14.04 -19.91
C GLU A 204 -24.33 12.82 -18.97
N PRO A 205 -25.05 12.84 -17.83
CA PRO A 205 -25.06 11.77 -16.84
C PRO A 205 -25.31 10.37 -17.43
N GLU A 206 -26.27 10.25 -18.34
CA GLU A 206 -26.66 8.98 -18.97
C GLU A 206 -25.51 8.44 -19.84
N LYS A 207 -24.84 9.34 -20.57
CA LYS A 207 -23.73 8.99 -21.44
C LYS A 207 -22.50 8.57 -20.65
N TYR A 208 -22.25 9.23 -19.52
CA TYR A 208 -21.18 8.86 -18.61
C TYR A 208 -21.34 7.42 -18.11
N ILE A 209 -22.55 7.01 -17.71
CA ILE A 209 -22.85 5.65 -17.26
C ILE A 209 -22.64 4.65 -18.41
N GLU A 210 -23.15 4.96 -19.60
CA GLU A 210 -23.01 4.11 -20.78
C GLU A 210 -21.52 3.82 -21.09
N LEU A 211 -20.70 4.87 -21.12
CA LEU A 211 -19.27 4.75 -21.38
C LEU A 211 -18.52 4.03 -20.26
N LEU A 212 -18.91 4.25 -18.99
CA LEU A 212 -18.33 3.54 -17.85
C LEU A 212 -18.65 2.04 -17.89
N LYS A 213 -19.91 1.67 -18.15
CA LYS A 213 -20.33 0.28 -18.32
C LYS A 213 -19.58 -0.40 -19.47
N ALA A 214 -19.49 0.28 -20.61
CA ALA A 214 -18.75 -0.21 -21.77
C ALA A 214 -17.26 -0.41 -21.50
N ALA A 215 -16.65 0.46 -20.67
CA ALA A 215 -15.26 0.34 -20.28
C ALA A 215 -15.00 -0.84 -19.32
N ILE A 216 -15.94 -1.12 -18.41
CA ILE A 216 -15.88 -2.25 -17.47
C ILE A 216 -16.09 -3.59 -18.23
N TYR A 217 -17.24 -3.75 -18.90
CA TYR A 217 -17.71 -5.02 -19.46
C TYR A 217 -17.36 -5.21 -20.95
N GLN A 218 -16.17 -4.77 -21.36
CA GLN A 218 -15.76 -4.86 -22.77
C GLN A 218 -15.52 -6.31 -23.25
N LYS A 219 -15.11 -7.20 -22.35
CA LYS A 219 -14.80 -8.61 -22.64
C LYS A 219 -15.70 -9.51 -21.80
N GLU A 220 -16.02 -10.68 -22.35
CA GLU A 220 -16.78 -11.69 -21.63
C GLU A 220 -16.05 -12.10 -20.34
N ALA A 221 -16.79 -12.02 -19.23
CA ALA A 221 -16.25 -12.26 -17.91
C ALA A 221 -15.95 -13.75 -17.68
N ASN A 222 -14.70 -14.08 -17.35
CA ASN A 222 -14.32 -15.44 -16.99
C ASN A 222 -14.39 -15.68 -15.48
N ILE A 223 -15.59 -15.86 -14.95
CA ILE A 223 -15.82 -16.12 -13.52
C ILE A 223 -15.53 -17.58 -13.10
N ASN A 224 -15.21 -18.47 -14.05
CA ASN A 224 -14.91 -19.88 -13.82
C ASN A 224 -13.40 -20.16 -13.83
N ASN A 225 -12.63 -19.28 -13.18
CA ASN A 225 -11.19 -19.43 -13.01
C ASN A 225 -10.81 -20.00 -11.62
N ALA A 226 -9.52 -20.34 -11.45
CA ALA A 226 -8.98 -20.93 -10.24
C ALA A 226 -9.05 -19.99 -9.01
N LEU A 227 -8.91 -18.68 -9.21
CA LEU A 227 -8.96 -17.68 -8.14
C LEU A 227 -10.37 -17.58 -7.56
N PHE A 228 -11.39 -17.44 -8.41
CA PHE A 228 -12.79 -17.44 -7.98
C PHE A 228 -13.15 -18.76 -7.30
N ALA A 229 -12.75 -19.90 -7.86
CA ALA A 229 -13.01 -21.21 -7.23
C ALA A 229 -12.40 -21.30 -5.82
N SER A 230 -11.15 -20.85 -5.66
CA SER A 230 -10.45 -20.88 -4.38
C SER A 230 -11.05 -19.90 -3.38
N LEU A 231 -11.40 -18.69 -3.82
CA LEU A 231 -12.07 -17.69 -2.98
C LEU A 231 -13.43 -18.17 -2.48
N ILE A 232 -14.26 -18.75 -3.36
CA ILE A 232 -15.55 -19.32 -2.95
C ILE A 232 -15.36 -20.43 -1.91
N SER A 233 -14.35 -21.29 -2.09
CA SER A 233 -14.05 -22.37 -1.14
C SER A 233 -13.55 -21.87 0.22
N LEU A 234 -12.97 -20.66 0.25
CA LEU A 234 -12.55 -19.97 1.45
C LEU A 234 -13.74 -19.27 2.14
N ILE A 235 -14.65 -18.68 1.38
CA ILE A 235 -15.86 -18.02 1.90
C ILE A 235 -16.83 -19.04 2.50
N ARG A 236 -17.06 -20.15 1.79
CA ARG A 236 -18.00 -21.20 2.17
C ARG A 236 -17.32 -22.56 2.23
N ASP A 237 -17.43 -23.19 3.40
CA ASP A 237 -16.94 -24.54 3.64
C ASP A 237 -18.13 -25.47 3.97
N GLY A 238 -18.53 -26.27 2.98
CA GLY A 238 -19.75 -27.08 3.06
C GLY A 238 -21.00 -26.21 3.21
N ASN A 239 -21.66 -26.31 4.36
CA ASN A 239 -22.84 -25.50 4.70
C ASN A 239 -22.54 -24.31 5.62
N ILE A 240 -21.27 -24.10 5.97
CA ILE A 240 -20.86 -23.04 6.90
C ILE A 240 -20.26 -21.90 6.10
N ILE A 241 -20.79 -20.69 6.34
CA ILE A 241 -20.17 -19.45 5.86
C ILE A 241 -19.09 -19.07 6.86
N ARG A 242 -17.85 -19.09 6.38
CA ARG A 242 -16.64 -18.81 7.16
C ARG A 242 -16.32 -17.33 7.16
N ILE A 243 -16.49 -16.69 6.00
CA ILE A 243 -16.26 -15.26 5.80
C ILE A 243 -17.61 -14.61 5.50
N LYS A 244 -17.99 -13.66 6.34
CA LYS A 244 -19.29 -12.97 6.23
C LYS A 244 -19.17 -11.60 5.60
N ASP A 245 -18.09 -10.88 5.87
CA ASP A 245 -17.91 -9.51 5.44
C ASP A 245 -16.88 -9.42 4.31
N ILE A 246 -17.31 -8.92 3.16
CA ILE A 246 -16.47 -8.67 1.99
C ILE A 246 -16.59 -7.20 1.63
N ILE A 247 -15.46 -6.49 1.60
CA ILE A 247 -15.36 -5.11 1.13
C ILE A 247 -14.70 -5.15 -0.24
N THR A 248 -15.34 -4.55 -1.23
CA THR A 248 -14.83 -4.49 -2.61
C THR A 248 -14.74 -3.05 -3.09
N PHE A 249 -13.64 -2.75 -3.77
CA PHE A 249 -13.41 -1.47 -4.45
C PHE A 249 -13.83 -1.53 -5.92
N ASN A 250 -14.31 -2.68 -6.37
CA ASN A 250 -14.65 -2.94 -7.76
C ASN A 250 -16.12 -2.58 -8.02
N PHE A 251 -16.38 -2.02 -9.20
CA PHE A 251 -17.73 -1.66 -9.63
C PHE A 251 -18.52 -2.87 -10.17
N ASP A 252 -17.83 -3.94 -10.57
CA ASP A 252 -18.42 -5.08 -11.26
C ASP A 252 -19.28 -5.98 -10.35
N ASP A 253 -20.10 -6.81 -11.00
CA ASP A 253 -21.02 -7.78 -10.37
C ASP A 253 -20.52 -9.24 -10.42
N LEU A 254 -19.20 -9.43 -10.62
CA LEU A 254 -18.65 -10.77 -10.88
C LEU A 254 -18.76 -11.70 -9.68
N LEU A 255 -18.59 -11.15 -8.47
CA LEU A 255 -18.70 -11.93 -7.23
C LEU A 255 -20.14 -12.39 -7.02
N GLU A 256 -21.12 -11.52 -7.26
CA GLU A 256 -22.55 -11.79 -7.21
C GLU A 256 -22.96 -12.84 -8.22
N LYS A 257 -22.51 -12.71 -9.48
CA LYS A 257 -22.72 -13.73 -10.51
C LYS A 257 -22.20 -15.10 -10.05
N LYS A 258 -21.02 -15.13 -9.40
CA LYS A 258 -20.46 -16.38 -8.87
C LYS A 258 -21.26 -16.93 -7.68
N PHE A 259 -21.74 -16.07 -6.78
CA PHE A 259 -22.58 -16.48 -5.65
C PHE A 259 -23.93 -17.03 -6.12
N LYS A 260 -24.58 -16.41 -7.11
CA LYS A 260 -25.79 -16.93 -7.77
C LYS A 260 -25.54 -18.33 -8.33
N GLN A 261 -24.44 -18.54 -9.06
CA GLN A 261 -24.06 -19.86 -9.61
C GLN A 261 -23.82 -20.94 -8.54
N LYS A 262 -23.35 -20.56 -7.35
CA LYS A 262 -23.04 -21.48 -6.24
C LYS A 262 -24.14 -21.56 -5.18
N SER A 263 -25.28 -20.90 -5.41
CA SER A 263 -26.40 -20.82 -4.48
C SER A 263 -25.94 -20.41 -3.07
N ILE A 264 -25.13 -19.35 -3.02
CA ILE A 264 -24.71 -18.69 -1.78
C ILE A 264 -25.63 -17.49 -1.58
N SER A 265 -26.28 -17.40 -0.42
CA SER A 265 -27.10 -16.24 -0.07
C SER A 265 -26.20 -15.05 0.27
N TYR A 266 -26.51 -13.89 -0.31
CA TYR A 266 -25.73 -12.68 -0.11
C TYR A 266 -26.60 -11.43 -0.17
N GLU A 267 -26.07 -10.33 0.37
CA GLU A 267 -26.61 -8.97 0.28
C GLU A 267 -25.50 -8.00 -0.12
N SER A 268 -25.72 -7.23 -1.18
CA SER A 268 -24.78 -6.20 -1.64
C SER A 268 -25.22 -4.82 -1.15
N PHE A 269 -24.26 -4.04 -0.64
CA PHE A 269 -24.47 -2.74 -0.01
C PHE A 269 -23.66 -1.65 -0.72
N THR A 270 -24.38 -0.65 -1.21
CA THR A 270 -23.94 0.69 -1.60
C THR A 270 -24.33 1.71 -0.52
N GLN A 271 -24.06 3.00 -0.73
CA GLN A 271 -24.44 4.06 0.20
C GLN A 271 -25.94 4.07 0.48
N LYS A 272 -26.79 4.06 -0.55
CA LYS A 272 -28.25 4.08 -0.40
C LYS A 272 -28.80 2.88 0.37
N THR A 273 -28.33 1.69 0.02
CA THR A 273 -28.82 0.42 0.58
C THR A 273 -28.29 0.20 2.00
N TYR A 274 -27.06 0.63 2.29
CA TYR A 274 -26.46 0.56 3.62
C TYR A 274 -27.23 1.40 4.65
N LEU A 275 -27.68 2.60 4.29
CA LEU A 275 -28.49 3.44 5.18
C LEU A 275 -29.86 2.82 5.52
N ASN A 276 -30.40 2.02 4.60
CA ASN A 276 -31.68 1.33 4.75
C ASN A 276 -31.53 -0.09 5.31
N LYS A 277 -30.33 -0.47 5.77
CA LYS A 277 -30.02 -1.81 6.26
C LYS A 277 -30.91 -2.18 7.46
N SER A 278 -31.72 -3.23 7.29
CA SER A 278 -32.56 -3.78 8.36
C SER A 278 -31.69 -4.45 9.44
N LYS A 279 -32.05 -4.27 10.71
CA LYS A 279 -31.32 -4.86 11.87
C LYS A 279 -31.50 -6.38 12.00
N ASN A 280 -32.39 -6.99 11.24
CA ASN A 280 -32.59 -8.44 11.24
C ASN A 280 -31.65 -9.11 10.24
N HIS A 281 -30.41 -9.33 10.65
CA HIS A 281 -29.43 -10.06 9.84
C HIS A 281 -29.73 -11.56 9.84
N ASP A 282 -29.94 -12.13 8.65
CA ASP A 282 -29.84 -13.57 8.50
C ASP A 282 -28.37 -13.96 8.72
N LYS A 283 -28.12 -14.81 9.71
CA LYS A 283 -26.77 -15.26 10.07
C LYS A 283 -26.10 -16.06 8.93
N ASN A 284 -26.86 -16.44 7.91
CA ASN A 284 -26.43 -17.21 6.75
C ASN A 284 -26.26 -16.37 5.46
N ASN A 285 -26.28 -15.04 5.53
CA ASN A 285 -25.98 -14.19 4.37
C ASN A 285 -24.52 -13.69 4.40
N VAL A 286 -23.88 -13.69 3.24
CA VAL A 286 -22.61 -12.98 3.01
C VAL A 286 -22.94 -11.53 2.68
N GLU A 287 -22.26 -10.57 3.32
CA GLU A 287 -22.45 -9.15 3.10
C GLU A 287 -21.31 -8.61 2.23
N ILE A 288 -21.66 -8.03 1.08
CA ILE A 288 -20.73 -7.44 0.13
C ILE A 288 -20.89 -5.92 0.19
N TYR A 289 -19.80 -5.20 0.44
CA TYR A 289 -19.79 -3.74 0.60
C TYR A 289 -19.01 -3.10 -0.54
N HIS A 290 -19.72 -2.44 -1.45
CA HIS A 290 -19.15 -1.74 -2.60
C HIS A 290 -18.80 -0.30 -2.23
N VAL A 291 -17.61 -0.10 -1.70
CA VAL A 291 -17.20 1.19 -1.13
C VAL A 291 -16.99 2.28 -2.16
N HIS A 292 -16.74 1.90 -3.42
CA HIS A 292 -16.63 2.84 -4.55
C HIS A 292 -17.88 2.91 -5.41
N GLY A 293 -18.89 2.07 -5.15
CA GLY A 293 -20.11 1.98 -5.96
C GLY A 293 -20.22 0.64 -6.69
N TYR A 294 -21.41 0.39 -7.24
CA TYR A 294 -21.82 -0.89 -7.79
C TYR A 294 -22.59 -0.70 -9.11
N ILE A 295 -22.22 -1.46 -10.14
CA ILE A 295 -22.79 -1.36 -11.49
C ILE A 295 -22.95 -2.77 -12.07
N GLU A 296 -24.17 -3.32 -12.05
CA GLU A 296 -24.43 -4.60 -12.72
C GLU A 296 -24.43 -4.45 -14.25
N GLU A 297 -24.01 -5.51 -14.95
CA GLU A 297 -23.91 -5.51 -16.41
C GLU A 297 -25.28 -5.24 -17.07
N ASP A 298 -26.34 -5.85 -16.55
CA ASP A 298 -27.71 -5.76 -17.08
C ASP A 298 -28.54 -4.61 -16.47
N MET A 299 -27.96 -3.82 -15.54
CA MET A 299 -28.68 -2.73 -14.84
C MET A 299 -29.09 -1.61 -15.81
N SER A 300 -30.31 -1.11 -15.67
CA SER A 300 -30.74 0.06 -16.43
C SER A 300 -30.07 1.34 -15.89
N PRO A 301 -29.83 2.37 -16.74
CA PRO A 301 -29.25 3.63 -16.26
C PRO A 301 -30.03 4.29 -15.13
N ASP A 302 -31.36 4.14 -15.10
CA ASP A 302 -32.26 4.72 -14.08
C ASP A 302 -32.11 4.06 -12.70
N GLU A 303 -31.54 2.85 -12.63
CA GLU A 303 -31.27 2.12 -11.39
C GLU A 303 -29.90 2.47 -10.79
N ILE A 304 -29.03 3.13 -11.55
CA ILE A 304 -27.68 3.50 -11.12
C ILE A 304 -27.72 4.89 -10.47
N ASP A 305 -27.33 4.95 -9.21
CA ASP A 305 -27.12 6.23 -8.55
C ASP A 305 -25.70 6.75 -8.80
N LEU A 306 -25.58 7.83 -9.55
CA LEU A 306 -24.30 8.49 -9.82
C LEU A 306 -23.64 9.08 -8.56
N ASP A 307 -24.42 9.40 -7.53
CA ASP A 307 -23.89 9.89 -6.25
C ASP A 307 -23.23 8.76 -5.44
N ASP A 308 -23.55 7.49 -5.74
CA ASP A 308 -22.95 6.31 -5.11
C ASP A 308 -21.64 5.87 -5.83
N ILE A 309 -21.36 6.39 -7.03
CA ILE A 309 -20.18 6.03 -7.83
C ILE A 309 -19.01 6.98 -7.57
N ILE A 310 -17.91 6.44 -7.04
CA ILE A 310 -16.67 7.14 -6.76
C ILE A 310 -15.67 6.83 -7.89
N PHE A 311 -15.75 7.60 -8.97
CA PHE A 311 -14.90 7.43 -10.16
C PHE A 311 -14.25 8.74 -10.64
N SER A 312 -14.42 9.85 -9.91
CA SER A 312 -13.80 11.15 -10.17
C SER A 312 -13.04 11.69 -8.96
N GLU A 313 -12.03 12.54 -9.21
CA GLU A 313 -11.22 13.20 -8.18
C GLU A 313 -12.11 13.92 -7.16
N GLU A 314 -13.22 14.52 -7.63
CA GLU A 314 -14.17 15.23 -6.78
C GLU A 314 -14.90 14.29 -5.81
N GLU A 315 -15.30 13.08 -6.24
CA GLU A 315 -15.91 12.09 -5.35
C GLU A 315 -14.90 11.56 -4.33
N TYR A 316 -13.68 11.25 -4.76
CA TYR A 316 -12.62 10.83 -3.84
C TYR A 316 -12.37 11.91 -2.78
N HIS A 317 -12.33 13.19 -3.16
CA HIS A 317 -12.22 14.30 -2.21
C HIS A 317 -13.41 14.40 -1.26
N LYS A 318 -14.65 14.19 -1.73
CA LYS A 318 -15.84 14.16 -0.86
C LYS A 318 -15.71 13.06 0.20
N VAL A 319 -15.34 11.84 -0.20
CA VAL A 319 -15.15 10.70 0.71
C VAL A 319 -13.99 10.95 1.67
N TYR A 320 -12.89 11.55 1.20
CA TYR A 320 -11.72 11.86 2.02
C TYR A 320 -12.03 12.90 3.10
N ASN A 321 -12.79 13.93 2.74
CA ASN A 321 -13.14 15.05 3.62
C ASN A 321 -14.30 14.76 4.57
N ASP A 322 -15.03 13.66 4.37
CA ASP A 322 -16.14 13.25 5.23
C ASP A 322 -15.76 12.04 6.11
N PRO A 323 -15.40 12.27 7.39
CA PRO A 323 -15.13 11.20 8.35
C PRO A 323 -16.35 10.32 8.65
N PHE A 324 -17.57 10.83 8.44
CA PHE A 324 -18.82 10.11 8.71
C PHE A 324 -19.38 9.41 7.48
N ASN A 325 -18.65 9.44 6.35
CA ASN A 325 -19.03 8.65 5.19
C ASN A 325 -19.11 7.16 5.57
N TRP A 326 -20.21 6.52 5.21
CA TRP A 326 -20.51 5.14 5.57
C TRP A 326 -19.39 4.17 5.16
N SER A 327 -18.75 4.41 4.00
CA SER A 327 -17.71 3.55 3.45
C SER A 327 -16.45 3.61 4.33
N ASN A 328 -16.04 4.80 4.77
CA ASN A 328 -14.93 5.01 5.69
C ASN A 328 -15.24 4.35 7.04
N MET A 329 -16.46 4.54 7.57
CA MET A 329 -16.87 3.95 8.84
C MET A 329 -16.87 2.41 8.80
N LYS A 330 -17.44 1.80 7.74
CA LYS A 330 -17.47 0.34 7.60
C LYS A 330 -16.05 -0.22 7.47
N GLN A 331 -15.20 0.41 6.67
CA GLN A 331 -13.80 -0.01 6.53
C GLN A 331 -13.03 0.10 7.85
N VAL A 332 -13.15 1.21 8.58
CA VAL A 332 -12.51 1.37 9.90
C VAL A 332 -13.02 0.34 10.91
N ASN A 333 -14.31 0.05 10.93
CA ASN A 333 -14.87 -0.97 11.82
C ASN A 333 -14.34 -2.37 11.45
N ALA A 334 -14.32 -2.72 10.17
CA ALA A 334 -13.74 -3.98 9.69
C ALA A 334 -12.27 -4.10 10.09
N LEU A 335 -11.48 -3.05 9.86
CA LEU A 335 -10.07 -2.97 10.24
C LEU A 335 -9.81 -3.02 11.74
N ARG A 336 -10.78 -2.68 12.60
CA ARG A 336 -10.65 -2.70 14.07
C ARG A 336 -11.15 -3.99 14.71
N GLU A 337 -12.20 -4.58 14.16
CA GLU A 337 -12.83 -5.77 14.74
C GLU A 337 -12.29 -7.08 14.14
N ASN A 338 -11.93 -7.06 12.85
CA ASN A 338 -11.57 -8.26 12.10
C ASN A 338 -10.10 -8.24 11.64
N ILE A 339 -9.63 -9.42 11.25
CA ILE A 339 -8.39 -9.60 10.50
C ILE A 339 -8.70 -9.51 9.01
N CYS A 340 -8.28 -8.41 8.40
CA CYS A 340 -8.48 -8.16 6.99
C CYS A 340 -7.45 -8.89 6.12
N LEU A 341 -7.94 -9.58 5.08
CA LEU A 341 -7.13 -10.19 4.02
C LEU A 341 -7.38 -9.44 2.70
N PHE A 342 -6.35 -8.78 2.19
CA PHE A 342 -6.37 -8.01 0.95
C PHE A 342 -5.95 -8.87 -0.24
N ILE A 343 -6.79 -8.94 -1.28
CA ILE A 343 -6.56 -9.72 -2.50
C ILE A 343 -6.82 -8.82 -3.71
N GLY A 344 -5.83 -8.72 -4.61
CA GLY A 344 -5.94 -7.87 -5.79
C GLY A 344 -5.94 -6.37 -5.48
N CYS A 345 -5.60 -5.98 -4.25
CA CYS A 345 -5.40 -4.60 -3.84
C CYS A 345 -3.93 -4.23 -3.99
N SER A 346 -3.62 -3.20 -4.77
CA SER A 346 -2.28 -2.60 -4.83
C SER A 346 -1.93 -1.82 -3.55
N LEU A 347 -2.93 -1.53 -2.71
CA LEU A 347 -2.83 -0.64 -1.55
C LEU A 347 -2.20 0.72 -1.92
N SER A 348 -2.41 1.17 -3.16
CA SER A 348 -1.95 2.48 -3.65
C SER A 348 -2.99 3.59 -3.41
N ASP A 349 -4.21 3.22 -3.02
CA ASP A 349 -5.29 4.14 -2.71
C ASP A 349 -4.94 5.02 -1.48
N PRO A 350 -4.88 6.37 -1.64
CA PRO A 350 -4.58 7.28 -0.53
C PRO A 350 -5.58 7.23 0.62
N ASN A 351 -6.88 7.02 0.33
CA ASN A 351 -7.91 6.92 1.34
C ASN A 351 -7.72 5.65 2.17
N MET A 352 -7.49 4.50 1.53
CA MET A 352 -7.23 3.24 2.24
C MET A 352 -6.00 3.32 3.15
N ARG A 353 -4.90 3.92 2.65
CA ARG A 353 -3.67 4.15 3.45
C ARG A 353 -3.95 5.01 4.67
N ARG A 354 -4.68 6.12 4.50
CA ARG A 354 -5.12 6.97 5.62
C ARG A 354 -5.92 6.18 6.66
N LEU A 355 -6.85 5.32 6.24
CA LEU A 355 -7.65 4.51 7.17
C LEU A 355 -6.79 3.50 7.93
N LEU A 356 -5.82 2.86 7.26
CA LEU A 356 -4.84 1.98 7.89
C LEU A 356 -3.99 2.72 8.93
N ASP A 357 -3.46 3.89 8.59
CA ASP A 357 -2.67 4.72 9.51
C ASP A 357 -3.46 5.06 10.78
N ILE A 358 -4.74 5.43 10.63
CA ILE A 358 -5.63 5.75 11.75
C ILE A 358 -5.79 4.56 12.69
N VAL A 359 -5.92 3.34 12.16
CA VAL A 359 -6.15 2.13 12.94
C VAL A 359 -4.85 1.56 13.52
N HIS A 360 -3.76 1.62 12.75
CA HIS A 360 -2.47 1.03 13.12
C HIS A 360 -1.71 1.86 14.15
N SER A 361 -1.91 3.19 14.21
CA SER A 361 -1.18 4.12 15.10
C SER A 361 -1.08 3.74 16.59
N LYS A 362 -1.86 2.75 17.07
CA LYS A 362 -1.84 2.23 18.44
C LYS A 362 -1.92 0.69 18.56
N SER A 363 -1.79 -0.06 17.46
CA SER A 363 -2.02 -1.52 17.44
C SER A 363 -0.89 -2.29 16.75
N ALA A 364 -0.78 -3.58 17.05
CA ALA A 364 0.16 -4.46 16.38
C ALA A 364 -0.27 -4.73 14.92
N THR A 365 0.70 -5.11 14.08
CA THR A 365 0.42 -5.60 12.72
C THR A 365 -0.42 -6.86 12.79
N ARG A 366 -1.53 -6.87 12.05
CA ARG A 366 -2.56 -7.92 12.19
C ARG A 366 -3.30 -8.24 10.91
N HIS A 367 -3.14 -7.43 9.87
CA HIS A 367 -3.79 -7.61 8.58
C HIS A 367 -2.83 -8.29 7.61
N PHE A 368 -3.36 -8.85 6.53
CA PHE A 368 -2.58 -9.60 5.56
C PHE A 368 -2.90 -9.18 4.13
N ALA A 369 -1.90 -9.10 3.27
CA ALA A 369 -2.09 -8.84 1.84
C ALA A 369 -1.32 -9.85 1.01
N ILE A 370 -1.91 -10.32 -0.09
CA ILE A 370 -1.19 -11.16 -1.07
C ILE A 370 -0.75 -10.26 -2.24
N MET A 371 0.56 -10.13 -2.45
CA MET A 371 1.13 -9.21 -3.43
C MET A 371 2.20 -9.88 -4.29
N LYS A 372 2.23 -9.54 -5.59
CA LYS A 372 3.28 -10.00 -6.50
C LYS A 372 4.57 -9.20 -6.27
N LYS A 373 5.71 -9.87 -6.30
CA LYS A 373 7.02 -9.21 -6.24
C LYS A 373 7.19 -8.30 -7.46
N GLU A 374 7.58 -7.04 -7.21
CA GLU A 374 7.86 -6.11 -8.29
C GLU A 374 9.08 -6.56 -9.10
N ASN A 375 8.98 -6.48 -10.42
CA ASN A 375 10.12 -6.74 -11.29
C ASN A 375 11.14 -5.60 -11.17
N ILE A 376 12.28 -5.88 -10.53
CA ILE A 376 13.38 -4.92 -10.42
C ILE A 376 13.97 -4.70 -11.82
N GLN A 377 13.86 -3.48 -12.34
CA GLN A 377 14.47 -3.10 -13.61
C GLN A 377 15.99 -3.08 -13.48
N LEU A 378 16.67 -3.82 -14.34
CA LEU A 378 18.11 -3.95 -14.34
C LEU A 378 18.73 -3.10 -15.44
N PRO A 379 19.80 -2.33 -15.15
CA PRO A 379 20.66 -1.79 -16.19
C PRO A 379 21.22 -2.92 -17.07
N PRO A 380 21.50 -2.66 -18.37
CA PRO A 380 22.01 -3.69 -19.29
C PRO A 380 23.31 -4.38 -18.82
N SER A 381 24.04 -3.78 -17.88
CA SER A 381 25.31 -4.26 -17.34
C SER A 381 25.19 -5.24 -16.16
N ILE A 382 23.99 -5.45 -15.61
CA ILE A 382 23.77 -6.23 -14.39
C ILE A 382 22.83 -7.40 -14.69
N GLU A 383 23.27 -8.62 -14.36
CA GLU A 383 22.45 -9.83 -14.46
C GLU A 383 21.83 -10.20 -13.11
N LYS A 384 20.66 -10.86 -13.13
CA LYS A 384 19.96 -11.35 -11.92
C LYS A 384 20.79 -12.31 -11.07
N GLY A 385 21.76 -13.00 -11.67
CA GLY A 385 22.64 -13.92 -10.95
C GLY A 385 23.76 -13.24 -10.14
N GLN A 386 23.97 -11.94 -10.32
CA GLN A 386 25.04 -11.23 -9.62
C GLN A 386 24.70 -10.98 -8.15
N ARG A 387 25.71 -11.01 -7.28
CA ARG A 387 25.56 -10.69 -5.85
C ARG A 387 24.95 -9.30 -5.61
N SER A 388 25.26 -8.33 -6.48
CA SER A 388 24.69 -6.98 -6.45
C SER A 388 23.17 -6.98 -6.60
N TYR A 389 22.63 -7.80 -7.52
CA TYR A 389 21.18 -7.98 -7.67
C TYR A 389 20.57 -8.58 -6.41
N GLN A 390 21.14 -9.67 -5.89
CA GLN A 390 20.61 -10.35 -4.69
C GLN A 390 20.60 -9.43 -3.47
N LEU A 391 21.65 -8.62 -3.27
CA LEU A 391 21.70 -7.63 -2.20
C LEU A 391 20.62 -6.55 -2.37
N TYR A 392 20.45 -6.02 -3.58
CA TYR A 392 19.44 -5.01 -3.84
C TYR A 392 18.01 -5.57 -3.74
N GLU A 393 17.76 -6.78 -4.24
CA GLU A 393 16.47 -7.45 -4.15
C GLU A 393 16.07 -7.69 -2.70
N ASN A 394 16.98 -8.23 -1.88
CA ASN A 394 16.74 -8.41 -0.45
C ASN A 394 16.48 -7.07 0.25
N PHE A 395 17.28 -6.04 -0.03
CA PHE A 395 17.08 -4.71 0.52
C PHE A 395 15.74 -4.09 0.09
N HIS A 396 15.39 -4.19 -1.20
CA HIS A 396 14.14 -3.67 -1.74
C HIS A 396 12.93 -4.36 -1.12
N LEU A 397 12.94 -5.69 -1.05
CA LEU A 397 11.86 -6.47 -0.45
C LEU A 397 11.72 -6.22 1.04
N HIS A 398 12.85 -6.12 1.77
CA HIS A 398 12.84 -5.80 3.19
C HIS A 398 12.19 -4.43 3.45
N ASN A 399 12.62 -3.39 2.72
CA ASN A 399 12.00 -2.06 2.84
C ASN A 399 10.52 -2.06 2.47
N ARG A 400 10.11 -2.86 1.48
CA ARG A 400 8.70 -3.00 1.13
C ARG A 400 7.91 -3.69 2.23
N ASN A 401 8.47 -4.72 2.85
CA ASN A 401 7.86 -5.40 3.97
C ASN A 401 7.69 -4.45 5.16
N ASP A 402 8.75 -3.72 5.53
CA ASP A 402 8.71 -2.71 6.61
C ASP A 402 7.71 -1.58 6.32
N TYR A 403 7.63 -1.15 5.06
CA TYR A 403 6.65 -0.16 4.63
C TYR A 403 5.22 -0.64 4.90
N PHE A 404 4.88 -1.87 4.51
CA PHE A 404 3.54 -2.41 4.74
C PHE A 404 3.30 -2.79 6.21
N ASP A 405 4.34 -3.23 6.92
CA ASP A 405 4.29 -3.47 8.36
C ASP A 405 3.95 -2.17 9.11
N SER A 406 4.53 -1.04 8.69
CA SER A 406 4.19 0.29 9.23
C SER A 406 2.73 0.72 8.98
N LEU A 407 2.03 0.06 8.05
CA LEU A 407 0.59 0.23 7.80
C LEU A 407 -0.27 -0.84 8.51
N GLY A 408 0.34 -1.73 9.28
CA GLY A 408 -0.34 -2.82 9.97
C GLY A 408 -0.54 -4.10 9.13
N ILE A 409 0.16 -4.24 8.01
CA ILE A 409 -0.06 -5.28 6.99
C ILE A 409 1.16 -6.19 6.85
N ASN A 410 0.94 -7.48 7.08
CA ASN A 410 1.87 -8.55 6.73
C ASN A 410 1.68 -8.95 5.27
N VAL A 411 2.74 -8.89 4.44
CA VAL A 411 2.64 -9.20 3.02
C VAL A 411 3.09 -10.62 2.73
N ILE A 412 2.23 -11.39 2.06
CA ILE A 412 2.55 -12.70 1.49
C ILE A 412 2.97 -12.45 0.04
N TRP A 413 4.26 -12.61 -0.23
CA TRP A 413 4.84 -12.35 -1.54
C TRP A 413 4.73 -13.55 -2.46
N VAL A 414 4.13 -13.37 -3.64
CA VAL A 414 4.06 -14.38 -4.71
C VAL A 414 4.93 -13.96 -5.90
N ASP A 415 5.48 -14.93 -6.64
CA ASP A 415 6.23 -14.64 -7.86
C ASP A 415 5.29 -14.39 -9.04
N ASP A 416 4.18 -15.12 -9.10
CA ASP A 416 3.09 -14.87 -10.04
C ASP A 416 1.69 -14.83 -9.41
N PHE A 417 0.75 -14.15 -10.09
CA PHE A 417 -0.64 -14.07 -9.67
C PHE A 417 -1.34 -15.44 -9.71
N ASP A 418 -0.86 -16.36 -10.56
CA ASP A 418 -1.35 -17.73 -10.65
C ASP A 418 -1.10 -18.58 -9.39
N GLU A 419 -0.25 -18.11 -8.47
CA GLU A 419 0.01 -18.77 -7.17
C GLU A 419 -1.03 -18.42 -6.10
N ILE A 420 -1.75 -17.30 -6.25
CA ILE A 420 -2.76 -16.84 -5.27
C ILE A 420 -3.79 -17.96 -4.95
N PRO A 421 -4.37 -18.68 -5.94
CA PRO A 421 -5.27 -19.80 -5.68
C PRO A 421 -4.66 -20.89 -4.79
N GLU A 422 -3.35 -21.16 -4.89
CA GLU A 422 -2.67 -22.11 -4.04
C GLU A 422 -2.48 -21.58 -2.61
N VAL A 423 -2.09 -20.32 -2.46
CA VAL A 423 -1.99 -19.65 -1.16
C VAL A 423 -3.34 -19.71 -0.42
N LEU A 424 -4.45 -19.39 -1.11
CA LEU A 424 -5.80 -19.45 -0.53
C LEU A 424 -6.19 -20.87 -0.11
N ARG A 425 -5.82 -21.88 -0.91
CA ARG A 425 -6.03 -23.29 -0.55
C ARG A 425 -5.18 -23.70 0.65
N ASN A 426 -3.96 -23.20 0.78
CA ASN A 426 -3.09 -23.51 1.91
C ASN A 426 -3.59 -22.92 3.23
N ILE A 427 -4.20 -21.72 3.20
CA ILE A 427 -4.89 -21.14 4.36
C ILE A 427 -6.01 -22.06 4.84
N LYS A 428 -6.74 -22.69 3.90
CA LYS A 428 -7.75 -23.68 4.23
C LYS A 428 -7.15 -25.02 4.65
N ASN A 429 -6.14 -25.58 3.99
CA ASN A 429 -5.67 -26.94 4.29
C ASN A 429 -4.89 -27.04 5.61
N HIS A 430 -4.19 -25.97 6.03
CA HIS A 430 -3.59 -25.90 7.38
C HIS A 430 -4.65 -25.80 8.49
N TYR A 431 -5.94 -25.68 8.16
CA TYR A 431 -7.05 -25.89 9.08
C TYR A 431 -7.28 -27.38 9.39
N GLU A 432 -7.13 -28.26 8.40
CA GLU A 432 -7.52 -29.69 8.49
C GLU A 432 -6.43 -30.57 9.12
N ARG A 433 -5.20 -30.04 9.25
CA ARG A 433 -4.10 -30.62 10.02
C ARG A 433 -4.08 -30.05 11.44
#